data_AF-A0A1V5F516-F1
#
_entry.id   AF-A0A1V5F516-F1
#
_cell.length_a   1.000
_cell.length_b   1.000
_cell.length_c   1.000
_cell.angle_alpha   90.00
_cell.angle_beta   90.00
_cell.angle_gamma   90.00
#
_symmetry.space_group_name_H-M   'P 1'
#
loop_
_entity.id
_entity.type
_entity.pdbx_description
1 polymer ?
#
loop_
_entity_poly.entity_id
_entity_poly.type
_entity_poly.pdbx_seq_one_letter_code
_entity_poly.pdbx_strand_id
1 'polypeptide(L)' 'MENRHSSGLGKINLVLIASGFAIIVIGFFLMTGSSTQVEFNPDIFSFRRITVGPMVSFFGFLFIIFAILFKPKSK' A
#
# COMPACT_ATOMS: atom_id res chain seq x y z
N MET A 1 -27.22 18.96 -19.53
CA MET A 1 -26.52 17.82 -18.91
C MET A 1 -25.22 18.36 -18.35
N GLU A 2 -25.22 18.72 -17.07
CA GLU A 2 -24.09 19.43 -16.46
C GLU A 2 -22.97 18.45 -16.09
N ASN A 3 -21.80 18.66 -16.67
CA ASN A 3 -20.61 17.85 -16.49
C ASN A 3 -20.13 17.92 -15.03
N ARG A 4 -20.55 16.96 -14.20
CA ARG A 4 -20.00 16.73 -12.87
C ARG A 4 -18.64 16.06 -12.98
N HIS A 5 -17.63 16.80 -13.41
CA HIS A 5 -16.24 16.41 -13.17
C HIS A 5 -15.85 16.85 -11.75
N SER A 6 -16.56 16.34 -10.74
CA SER A 6 -16.16 16.49 -9.35
C SER A 6 -14.94 15.61 -9.12
N SER A 7 -13.76 16.11 -9.47
CA SER A 7 -12.48 15.54 -9.06
C SER A 7 -12.38 15.73 -7.54
N GLY A 8 -13.06 14.88 -6.77
CA GLY A 8 -13.21 14.99 -5.32
C GLY A 8 -11.90 14.87 -4.53
N LEU A 9 -10.79 14.54 -5.21
CA LEU A 9 -9.46 14.44 -4.66
C LEU A 9 -8.55 15.47 -5.33
N GLY A 10 -7.94 16.35 -4.52
CA GLY A 10 -6.97 17.31 -5.00
C GLY A 10 -5.70 16.63 -5.55
N LYS A 11 -4.94 17.33 -6.38
CA LYS A 11 -3.66 16.82 -6.94
C LYS A 11 -2.70 16.29 -5.86
N ILE A 12 -2.69 16.95 -4.69
CA ILE A 12 -1.88 16.57 -3.53
C ILE A 12 -2.30 15.20 -2.98
N ASN A 13 -3.61 14.96 -2.82
CA ASN A 13 -4.15 13.68 -2.37
C ASN A 13 -3.80 12.55 -3.33
N LEU A 14 -3.87 12.79 -4.64
CA LEU A 14 -3.49 11.78 -5.64
C LEU A 14 -2.02 11.36 -5.51
N VAL A 15 -1.10 12.32 -5.28
CA VAL A 15 0.32 12.02 -5.05
C VAL A 15 0.53 11.24 -3.75
N LEU A 16 -0.16 11.64 -2.67
CA LEU A 16 -0.13 10.92 -1.39
C LEU A 16 -0.65 9.48 -1.55
N ILE A 17 -1.79 9.28 -2.21
CA ILE A 17 -2.35 7.94 -2.48
C ILE A 17 -1.37 7.09 -3.30
N ALA A 18 -0.77 7.66 -4.36
CA ALA A 18 0.21 6.96 -5.19
C ALA A 18 1.44 6.51 -4.38
N SER A 19 1.94 7.37 -3.49
CA SER A 19 3.05 6.99 -2.59
C SER A 19 2.66 5.89 -1.61
N GLY A 20 1.45 5.93 -1.04
CA GLY A 20 0.92 4.87 -0.19
C GLY A 20 0.78 3.55 -0.93
N PHE A 21 0.33 3.60 -2.19
CA PHE A 21 0.22 2.42 -3.04
C PHE A 21 1.59 1.77 -3.29
N ALA A 22 2.64 2.56 -3.52
CA ALA A 22 4.00 2.05 -3.67
C ALA A 22 4.47 1.30 -2.40
N ILE A 23 4.16 1.82 -1.21
CA ILE A 23 4.48 1.16 0.07
C ILE A 23 3.77 -0.20 0.18
N ILE A 24 2.49 -0.27 -0.20
CA ILE A 24 1.72 -1.52 -0.20
C ILE A 24 2.37 -2.56 -1.13
N VAL A 25 2.72 -2.14 -2.35
CA VAL A 25 3.39 -3.01 -3.34
C VAL A 25 4.70 -3.55 -2.78
N ILE A 26 5.51 -2.71 -2.12
CA ILE A 26 6.75 -3.14 -1.46
C ILE A 26 6.45 -4.16 -0.35
N GLY A 27 5.41 -3.94 0.46
CA GLY A 27 4.99 -4.88 1.51
C GLY A 27 4.64 -6.26 0.97
N PHE A 28 3.86 -6.32 -0.12
CA PHE A 28 3.57 -7.58 -0.81
C PHE A 28 4.81 -8.21 -1.44
N PHE A 29 5.70 -7.39 -2.01
CA PHE A 29 6.95 -7.88 -2.58
C PHE A 29 7.87 -8.54 -1.54
N LEU A 30 7.89 -8.01 -0.31
CA LEU A 30 8.64 -8.61 0.81
C LEU A 30 8.07 -9.96 1.26
N MET A 31 6.76 -10.20 1.06
CA MET A 31 6.11 -11.48 1.34
C MET A 31 6.42 -12.55 0.29
N THR A 32 6.67 -12.14 -0.96
CA THR A 32 6.97 -13.08 -2.04
C THR A 32 8.17 -13.96 -1.72
N GLY A 33 8.09 -15.22 -2.15
CA GLY A 33 9.09 -16.23 -1.87
C GLY A 33 9.13 -17.32 -2.93
N SER A 34 10.15 -18.17 -2.85
CA SER A 34 10.32 -19.28 -3.78
C SER A 34 9.18 -20.27 -3.62
N SER A 35 8.47 -20.55 -4.71
CA SER A 35 7.37 -21.52 -4.80
C SER A 35 7.89 -22.93 -5.08
N THR A 36 8.93 -23.36 -4.38
CA THR A 36 9.49 -24.70 -4.59
C THR A 36 8.50 -25.74 -4.06
N GLN A 37 7.85 -26.48 -4.97
CA GLN A 37 6.74 -27.40 -4.66
C GLN A 37 7.20 -28.78 -4.17
N VAL A 38 8.49 -29.08 -4.32
CA VAL A 38 9.03 -30.44 -4.17
C VAL A 38 9.56 -30.70 -2.74
N GLU A 39 9.83 -29.65 -1.97
CA GLU A 39 10.35 -29.76 -0.61
C GLU A 39 9.88 -28.58 0.24
N PHE A 40 9.51 -28.84 1.49
CA PHE A 40 9.08 -27.81 2.43
C PHE A 40 10.23 -26.83 2.70
N ASN A 41 10.05 -25.56 2.30
CA ASN A 41 11.04 -24.53 2.56
C ASN A 41 10.72 -23.78 3.86
N PRO A 42 11.55 -23.89 4.92
CA PRO A 42 11.31 -23.21 6.20
C PRO A 42 11.36 -21.67 6.10
N ASP A 43 11.92 -21.09 5.03
CA ASP A 43 11.92 -19.64 4.80
C ASP A 43 10.53 -19.04 4.61
N ILE A 44 9.49 -19.85 4.38
CA ILE A 44 8.11 -19.35 4.37
C ILE A 44 7.71 -18.81 5.76
N PHE A 45 8.30 -19.35 6.84
CA PHE A 45 8.11 -18.90 8.21
C PHE A 45 9.11 -17.84 8.67
N SER A 46 9.90 -17.29 7.74
CA SER A 46 10.81 -16.20 8.05
C SER A 46 10.05 -14.99 8.60
N PHE A 47 10.58 -14.41 9.67
CA PHE A 47 10.05 -13.19 10.30
C PHE A 47 9.82 -12.06 9.28
N ARG A 48 10.66 -11.99 8.24
CA ARG A 48 10.51 -11.01 7.16
C ARG A 48 9.19 -11.18 6.40
N ARG A 49 8.79 -12.41 6.08
CA ARG A 49 7.59 -12.69 5.26
C ARG A 49 6.31 -12.68 6.09
N ILE A 50 6.36 -13.19 7.32
CA ILE A 50 5.17 -13.31 8.18
C ILE A 50 4.91 -12.07 9.02
N THR A 51 5.92 -11.27 9.33
CA THR A 51 5.74 -10.09 10.19
C THR A 51 6.07 -8.81 9.42
N VAL A 52 7.27 -8.69 8.87
CA VAL A 52 7.68 -7.42 8.24
C VAL A 52 6.83 -7.10 7.01
N GLY A 53 6.64 -8.05 6.09
CA GLY A 53 5.81 -7.87 4.89
C GLY A 53 4.39 -7.40 5.23
N PRO A 54 3.62 -8.13 6.07
CA PRO A 54 2.28 -7.72 6.47
C PRO A 54 2.22 -6.39 7.21
N MET A 55 3.20 -6.10 8.06
CA MET A 55 3.24 -4.82 8.77
C MET A 55 3.48 -3.66 7.81
N VAL A 56 4.37 -3.81 6.83
CA VAL A 56 4.64 -2.77 5.81
C VAL A 56 3.40 -2.52 4.96
N SER A 57 2.72 -3.56 4.48
CA SER A 57 1.48 -3.36 3.71
C SER A 57 0.35 -2.78 4.56
N PHE A 58 0.23 -3.19 5.83
CA PHE A 58 -0.73 -2.62 6.78
C PHE A 58 -0.52 -1.11 6.98
N PHE A 59 0.71 -0.67 7.22
CA PHE A 59 1.02 0.77 7.29
C PHE A 59 0.73 1.49 5.98
N GLY A 60 0.98 0.86 4.83
CA GLY A 60 0.61 1.39 3.53
C GLY A 60 -0.89 1.63 3.38
N PHE A 61 -1.73 0.68 3.84
CA PHE A 61 -3.19 0.86 3.84
C PHE A 61 -3.64 1.99 4.78
N LEU A 62 -3.09 2.06 6.00
CA LEU A 62 -3.38 3.17 6.93
C LEU A 62 -2.97 4.52 6.34
N PHE A 63 -1.83 4.57 5.66
CA PHE A 63 -1.35 5.77 5.01
C PHE A 63 -2.27 6.21 3.86
N ILE A 64 -2.80 5.28 3.06
CA ILE A 64 -3.81 5.61 2.04
C ILE A 64 -5.08 6.17 2.67
N ILE A 65 -5.57 5.58 3.77
CA ILE A 65 -6.74 6.11 4.49
C ILE A 65 -6.47 7.55 4.93
N PHE A 66 -5.29 7.81 5.52
CA PHE A 66 -4.87 9.15 5.89
C PHE A 66 -4.80 10.09 4.67
N ALA A 67 -4.22 9.64 3.55
CA ALA A 67 -4.10 10.42 2.32
C ALA A 67 -5.45 10.81 1.70
N ILE A 68 -6.45 9.93 1.79
CA ILE A 68 -7.81 10.21 1.34
C ILE A 68 -8.48 11.23 2.27
N LEU A 69 -8.33 11.08 3.58
CA LEU A 69 -8.92 11.97 4.58
C LEU A 69 -8.21 13.33 4.67
N PHE A 70 -6.94 13.40 4.27
CA PHE A 70 -6.14 14.61 4.31
C PHE A 70 -6.72 15.65 3.35
N LYS A 71 -7.46 16.63 3.89
CA LYS A 71 -7.89 17.78 3.11
C LYS A 71 -6.76 18.80 3.10
N PRO A 72 -6.08 19.04 1.96
CA PRO A 72 -5.08 20.10 1.90
C PRO A 72 -5.77 21.43 2.22
N LYS A 73 -5.33 22.08 3.29
CA LYS A 73 -5.81 23.42 3.64
C LYS A 73 -5.46 24.32 2.46
N SER A 74 -6.46 24.94 1.83
CA SER A 74 -6.20 25.98 0.84
C SER A 74 -5.29 27.00 1.49
N LYS A 75 -4.17 27.31 0.83
CA LYS A 75 -3.47 28.55 1.11
C LYS A 75 -4.31 29.71 0.61
#